data_AF-A0A358ENH6-F1
#
_entry.id   AF-A0A358ENH6-F1
#
_cell.length_a   1.000
_cell.length_b   1.000
_cell.length_c   1.000
_cell.angle_alpha   90.00
_cell.angle_beta   90.00
_cell.angle_gamma   90.00
#
_symmetry.space_group_name_H-M   'P 1'
#
loop_
_entity.id
_entity.type
_entity.pdbx_description
1 polymer ?
#
loop_
_entity_poly.entity_id
_entity_poly.type
_entity_poly.pdbx_seq_one_letter_code
_entity_poly.pdbx_strand_id
1 'polypeptide(L)'
;TPVIFQSFGLTEQPDEAIVASYAKLAENANAIIGFELSDVFAPFGKIYSMDVYRGLLGIDRLIGAKHSSLQRELEWERLLLRDELRPDFHVFTGNDLAIDMVIYGSDYLLGLSTFAPDVFARRDAAWASGDPAFYELNDWLQYLGFLTFRSPVPAYKHSAAMFLKLRGHIDCDHTHPQSPKRPDSDLNILKSIAERFPFSGAIS
;
A
#
# COMPACT_ATOMS: atom_id res chain seq x y z
N THR A 1 9.83 7.38 -11.39
CA THR A 1 9.65 5.96 -11.73
C THR A 1 8.17 5.65 -11.79
N PRO A 2 7.62 5.22 -12.94
CA PRO A 2 6.22 4.81 -13.05
C PRO A 2 5.95 3.49 -12.31
N VAL A 3 4.76 3.39 -11.73
CA VAL A 3 4.20 2.13 -11.21
C VAL A 3 3.31 1.54 -12.28
N ILE A 4 3.58 0.30 -12.69
CA ILE A 4 2.83 -0.38 -13.74
C ILE A 4 1.58 -1.01 -13.13
N PHE A 5 0.42 -0.40 -13.40
CA PHE A 5 -0.86 -0.95 -12.96
C PHE A 5 -1.24 -2.18 -13.80
N GLN A 6 -1.80 -3.18 -13.11
CA GLN A 6 -2.35 -4.36 -13.74
C GLN A 6 -3.56 -4.02 -14.62
N SER A 7 -3.77 -4.86 -15.63
CA SER A 7 -4.93 -4.82 -16.53
C SER A 7 -5.30 -6.26 -16.90
N PHE A 8 -6.54 -6.48 -17.35
CA PHE A 8 -6.97 -7.81 -17.80
C PHE A 8 -5.99 -8.42 -18.82
N GLY A 9 -5.59 -7.64 -19.82
CA GLY A 9 -4.65 -8.09 -20.85
C GLY A 9 -3.25 -8.43 -20.33
N LEU A 10 -2.83 -7.93 -19.17
CA LEU A 10 -1.57 -8.32 -18.53
C LEU A 10 -1.76 -9.55 -17.65
N THR A 11 -2.78 -9.57 -16.80
CA THR A 11 -2.92 -10.59 -15.74
C THR A 11 -3.47 -11.93 -16.23
N GLU A 12 -4.18 -11.94 -17.36
CA GLU A 12 -4.68 -13.16 -18.01
C GLU A 12 -3.63 -13.91 -18.83
N GLN A 13 -2.43 -13.34 -19.01
CA GLN A 13 -1.34 -14.00 -19.71
C GLN A 13 -0.76 -15.18 -18.90
N PRO A 14 -0.16 -16.17 -19.57
CA PRO A 14 0.73 -17.13 -18.91
C PRO A 14 1.90 -16.44 -18.22
N ASP A 15 2.42 -17.05 -17.16
CA ASP A 15 3.46 -16.49 -16.30
C ASP A 15 4.70 -15.99 -17.05
N GLU A 16 5.24 -16.76 -17.99
CA GLU A 16 6.39 -16.35 -18.82
C GLU A 16 6.08 -15.09 -19.65
N ALA A 17 4.86 -14.97 -20.17
CA ALA A 17 4.44 -13.83 -20.98
C ALA A 17 4.21 -12.56 -20.13
N ILE A 18 3.82 -12.72 -18.85
CA ILE A 18 3.76 -11.61 -17.89
C ILE A 18 5.15 -11.01 -17.70
N VAL A 19 6.17 -11.85 -17.44
CA VAL A 19 7.56 -11.40 -17.27
C VAL A 19 8.07 -10.73 -18.54
N ALA A 20 7.82 -11.32 -19.72
CA ALA A 20 8.19 -10.72 -21.00
C ALA A 20 7.51 -9.36 -21.25
N SER A 21 6.24 -9.22 -20.85
CA SER A 21 5.52 -7.94 -20.94
C SER A 21 6.14 -6.87 -20.04
N TYR A 22 6.51 -7.20 -18.81
CA TYR A 22 7.24 -6.28 -17.92
C TYR A 22 8.60 -5.87 -18.49
N ALA A 23 9.35 -6.81 -19.07
CA ALA A 23 10.63 -6.53 -19.71
C ALA A 23 10.47 -5.53 -20.86
N LYS A 24 9.45 -5.73 -21.71
CA LYS A 24 9.12 -4.79 -22.80
C LYS A 24 8.68 -3.41 -22.29
N LEU A 25 7.91 -3.35 -21.21
CA LEU A 25 7.53 -2.07 -20.59
C LEU A 25 8.76 -1.34 -20.05
N ALA A 26 9.70 -2.06 -19.44
CA ALA A 26 10.96 -1.54 -18.92
C ALA A 26 11.87 -0.92 -20.00
N GLU A 27 11.74 -1.31 -21.28
CA GLU A 27 12.50 -0.68 -22.38
C GLU A 27 12.20 0.82 -22.53
N ASN A 28 11.00 1.25 -22.10
CA ASN A 28 10.46 2.60 -22.31
C ASN A 28 10.70 3.57 -21.14
N ALA A 29 11.42 3.14 -20.10
CA ALA A 29 11.74 3.98 -18.94
C ALA A 29 13.11 3.62 -18.35
N ASN A 30 13.73 4.54 -17.62
CA ASN A 30 15.00 4.26 -16.93
C ASN A 30 14.83 3.31 -15.73
N ALA A 31 13.64 3.31 -15.14
CA ALA A 31 13.23 2.41 -14.07
C ALA A 31 11.70 2.30 -14.07
N ILE A 32 11.17 1.17 -13.61
CA ILE A 32 9.74 0.92 -13.38
C ILE A 32 9.53 0.19 -12.04
N ILE A 33 8.33 0.28 -11.48
CA ILE A 33 7.89 -0.49 -10.31
C ILE A 33 6.74 -1.40 -10.74
N GLY A 34 6.84 -2.69 -10.41
CA GLY A 34 5.78 -3.67 -10.63
C GLY A 34 4.67 -3.55 -9.60
N PHE A 35 3.49 -4.09 -9.92
CA PHE A 35 2.37 -4.07 -8.99
C PHE A 35 1.65 -5.40 -8.98
N GLU A 36 1.54 -5.99 -7.80
CA GLU A 36 0.63 -7.09 -7.47
C GLU A 36 -0.54 -6.54 -6.66
N LEU A 37 -1.76 -6.75 -7.14
CA LEU A 37 -2.98 -6.29 -6.50
C LEU A 37 -3.96 -7.46 -6.36
N SER A 38 -4.47 -7.75 -5.17
CA SER A 38 -5.52 -8.76 -5.03
C SER A 38 -6.83 -8.31 -5.68
N ASP A 39 -7.57 -9.28 -6.20
CA ASP A 39 -8.91 -9.14 -6.77
C ASP A 39 -9.94 -8.49 -5.84
N VAL A 40 -9.73 -8.55 -4.51
CA VAL A 40 -10.57 -7.83 -3.53
C VAL A 40 -10.55 -6.30 -3.73
N PHE A 41 -9.50 -5.77 -4.36
CA PHE A 41 -9.40 -4.34 -4.69
C PHE A 41 -9.97 -4.00 -6.07
N ALA A 42 -9.69 -4.84 -7.06
CA ALA A 42 -10.11 -4.63 -8.44
C ALA A 42 -10.18 -5.96 -9.20
N PRO A 43 -11.17 -6.17 -10.09
CA PRO A 43 -11.41 -7.46 -10.75
C PRO A 43 -10.29 -7.93 -11.67
N PHE A 44 -9.41 -7.03 -12.11
CA PHE A 44 -8.23 -7.37 -12.93
C PHE A 44 -6.98 -7.67 -12.09
N GLY A 45 -7.08 -7.59 -10.76
CA GLY A 45 -5.97 -7.83 -9.83
C GLY A 45 -5.47 -9.26 -9.88
N LYS A 46 -4.15 -9.43 -9.78
CA LYS A 46 -3.50 -10.74 -9.61
C LYS A 46 -2.34 -10.63 -8.63
N ILE A 47 -2.30 -11.53 -7.66
CA ILE A 47 -1.06 -11.84 -6.94
C ILE A 47 -0.31 -12.88 -7.78
N TYR A 48 0.92 -12.56 -8.16
CA TYR A 48 1.68 -13.39 -9.08
C TYR A 48 2.27 -14.62 -8.39
N SER A 49 2.56 -15.67 -9.17
CA SER A 49 3.29 -16.82 -8.67
C SER A 49 4.73 -16.43 -8.28
N MET A 50 5.38 -17.24 -7.46
CA MET A 50 6.79 -17.01 -7.11
C MET A 50 7.73 -17.16 -8.32
N ASP A 51 7.32 -17.89 -9.36
CA ASP A 51 8.09 -18.00 -10.60
C ASP A 51 8.03 -16.71 -11.43
N VAL A 52 6.85 -16.08 -11.53
CA VAL A 52 6.74 -14.73 -12.11
C VAL A 52 7.55 -13.74 -11.28
N TYR A 53 7.39 -13.73 -9.96
CA TYR A 53 8.13 -12.82 -9.09
C TYR A 53 9.66 -12.99 -9.25
N ARG A 54 10.16 -14.24 -9.32
CA ARG A 54 11.56 -14.53 -9.64
C ARG A 54 11.97 -13.94 -10.99
N GLY A 55 11.15 -14.10 -12.02
CA GLY A 55 11.40 -13.52 -13.34
C GLY A 55 11.43 -11.99 -13.33
N LEU A 56 10.54 -11.37 -12.54
CA LEU A 56 10.49 -9.92 -12.34
C LEU A 56 11.76 -9.39 -11.66
N LEU A 57 12.27 -10.08 -10.64
CA LEU A 57 13.55 -9.73 -10.01
C LEU A 57 14.71 -9.68 -11.02
N GLY A 58 14.67 -10.52 -12.06
CA GLY A 58 15.66 -10.56 -13.13
C GLY A 58 15.60 -9.42 -14.15
N ILE A 59 14.63 -8.50 -14.05
CA ILE A 59 14.52 -7.35 -14.96
C ILE A 59 15.26 -6.15 -14.34
N ASP A 60 16.44 -5.80 -14.88
CA ASP A 60 17.30 -4.75 -14.31
C ASP A 60 16.58 -3.43 -14.03
N ARG A 61 15.76 -2.97 -14.98
CA ARG A 61 15.02 -1.69 -14.87
C ARG A 61 13.75 -1.80 -14.02
N LEU A 62 13.32 -3.00 -13.63
CA LEU A 62 12.29 -3.17 -12.60
C LEU A 62 12.99 -3.06 -11.25
N ILE A 63 12.84 -1.93 -10.58
CA ILE A 63 13.60 -1.63 -9.35
C ILE A 63 12.85 -1.99 -8.07
N GLY A 64 11.58 -2.39 -8.20
CA GLY A 64 10.78 -2.80 -7.07
C GLY A 64 9.42 -3.31 -7.47
N ALA A 65 8.70 -3.87 -6.51
CA ALA A 65 7.32 -4.32 -6.67
C ALA A 65 6.48 -3.89 -5.46
N LYS A 66 5.31 -3.32 -5.73
CA LYS A 66 4.28 -3.12 -4.73
C LYS A 66 3.48 -4.41 -4.57
N HIS A 67 3.33 -4.89 -3.34
CA HIS A 67 2.58 -6.11 -3.02
C HIS A 67 1.33 -5.80 -2.19
N SER A 68 0.14 -5.90 -2.80
CA SER A 68 -1.16 -5.62 -2.17
C SER A 68 -2.04 -6.87 -2.08
N SER A 69 -1.54 -7.92 -1.44
CA SER A 69 -2.28 -9.16 -1.18
C SER A 69 -3.15 -9.14 0.08
N LEU A 70 -2.89 -8.20 0.99
CA LEU A 70 -3.40 -8.18 2.36
C LEU A 70 -3.00 -9.40 3.21
N GLN A 71 -2.01 -10.17 2.78
CA GLN A 71 -1.54 -11.39 3.44
C GLN A 71 -0.04 -11.30 3.70
N ARG A 72 0.35 -11.37 4.99
CA ARG A 72 1.75 -11.24 5.41
C ARG A 72 2.64 -12.33 4.83
N GLU A 73 2.16 -13.57 4.88
CA GLU A 73 2.93 -14.74 4.44
C GLU A 73 3.38 -14.60 2.98
N LEU A 74 2.48 -14.17 2.10
CA LEU A 74 2.81 -13.92 0.71
C LEU A 74 3.89 -12.83 0.58
N GLU A 75 3.79 -11.72 1.32
CA GLU A 75 4.82 -10.68 1.28
C GLU A 75 6.18 -11.15 1.83
N TRP A 76 6.19 -11.96 2.89
CA TRP A 76 7.41 -12.57 3.42
C TRP A 76 8.10 -13.49 2.40
N GLU A 77 7.34 -14.27 1.62
CA GLU A 77 7.92 -15.06 0.52
C GLU A 77 8.66 -14.17 -0.50
N ARG A 78 8.10 -12.99 -0.82
CA ARG A 78 8.72 -12.02 -1.74
C ARG A 78 9.98 -11.43 -1.14
N LEU A 79 9.97 -11.10 0.15
CA LEU A 79 11.14 -10.58 0.88
C LEU A 79 12.26 -11.62 0.91
N LEU A 80 11.96 -12.87 1.28
CA LEU A 80 12.95 -13.95 1.32
C LEU A 80 13.61 -14.17 -0.06
N LEU A 81 12.82 -14.23 -1.13
CA LEU A 81 13.39 -14.42 -2.47
C LEU A 81 14.16 -13.17 -2.95
N ARG A 82 13.69 -11.96 -2.61
CA ARG A 82 14.40 -10.72 -2.89
C ARG A 82 15.75 -10.71 -2.20
N ASP A 83 15.80 -11.04 -0.91
CA ASP A 83 17.03 -11.07 -0.12
C ASP A 83 18.03 -12.11 -0.64
N GLU A 84 17.55 -13.22 -1.20
CA GLU A 84 18.40 -14.25 -1.82
C GLU A 84 18.98 -13.78 -3.18
N LEU A 85 18.13 -13.23 -4.05
CA LEU A 85 18.49 -13.04 -5.47
C LEU A 85 18.87 -11.61 -5.85
N ARG A 86 18.25 -10.61 -5.22
CA ARG A 86 18.42 -9.19 -5.57
C ARG A 86 18.15 -8.26 -4.37
N PRO A 87 19.07 -8.20 -3.39
CA PRO A 87 18.89 -7.46 -2.14
C PRO A 87 18.57 -5.96 -2.30
N ASP A 88 18.98 -5.35 -3.41
CA ASP A 88 18.75 -3.94 -3.75
C ASP A 88 17.35 -3.67 -4.33
N PHE A 89 16.58 -4.70 -4.69
CA PHE A 89 15.23 -4.54 -5.21
C PHE A 89 14.25 -4.16 -4.09
N HIS A 90 13.44 -3.14 -4.33
CA HIS A 90 12.47 -2.66 -3.33
C HIS A 90 11.21 -3.53 -3.30
N VAL A 91 10.84 -4.03 -2.11
CA VAL A 91 9.50 -4.59 -1.86
C VAL A 91 8.69 -3.51 -1.16
N PHE A 92 7.70 -2.95 -1.84
CA PHE A 92 6.82 -1.95 -1.25
C PHE A 92 5.59 -2.65 -0.68
N THR A 93 5.42 -2.65 0.63
CA THR A 93 4.18 -3.12 1.22
C THR A 93 3.03 -2.25 0.73
N GLY A 94 2.05 -2.91 0.12
CA GLY A 94 0.74 -2.38 -0.18
C GLY A 94 -0.32 -3.04 0.71
N ASN A 95 0.11 -3.60 1.84
CA ASN A 95 -0.73 -4.30 2.80
C ASN A 95 -1.18 -3.35 3.91
N ASP A 96 -2.32 -2.70 3.71
CA ASP A 96 -2.89 -1.78 4.70
C ASP A 96 -3.39 -2.50 5.99
N LEU A 97 -3.34 -3.84 6.03
CA LEU A 97 -3.61 -4.66 7.23
C LEU A 97 -2.33 -5.13 7.95
N ALA A 98 -1.15 -4.76 7.45
CA ALA A 98 0.15 -5.08 8.04
C ALA A 98 1.18 -3.99 7.71
N ILE A 99 0.96 -2.77 8.20
CA ILE A 99 1.82 -1.63 7.87
C ILE A 99 3.21 -1.68 8.54
N ASP A 100 3.36 -2.59 9.50
CA ASP A 100 4.59 -2.94 10.20
C ASP A 100 5.50 -3.86 9.36
N MET A 101 5.11 -4.25 8.13
CA MET A 101 6.02 -4.94 7.20
C MET A 101 7.33 -4.17 6.95
N VAL A 102 7.34 -2.86 7.21
CA VAL A 102 8.55 -2.03 7.22
C VAL A 102 9.62 -2.48 8.22
N ILE A 103 9.22 -3.12 9.32
CA ILE A 103 10.13 -3.71 10.32
C ILE A 103 10.84 -4.93 9.73
N TYR A 104 10.22 -5.59 8.74
CA TYR A 104 10.70 -6.83 8.15
C TYR A 104 11.47 -6.62 6.83
N GLY A 105 11.74 -5.36 6.44
CA GLY A 105 12.56 -5.04 5.28
C GLY A 105 11.78 -4.61 4.02
N SER A 106 10.47 -4.39 4.14
CA SER A 106 9.69 -3.69 3.11
C SER A 106 9.87 -2.17 3.21
N ASP A 107 9.85 -1.48 2.08
CA ASP A 107 9.40 -0.08 2.03
C ASP A 107 7.86 -0.06 1.98
N TYR A 108 7.22 1.10 1.79
CA TYR A 108 5.75 1.12 1.68
C TYR A 108 5.22 2.02 0.56
N LEU A 109 4.12 1.58 -0.04
CA LEU A 109 3.28 2.36 -0.95
C LEU A 109 1.81 2.05 -0.62
N LEU A 110 1.34 2.62 0.49
CA LEU A 110 0.08 2.26 1.15
C LEU A 110 -1.06 3.20 0.78
N GLY A 111 -2.27 2.66 0.62
CA GLY A 111 -3.47 3.49 0.50
C GLY A 111 -3.75 4.24 1.81
N LEU A 112 -3.50 3.59 2.95
CA LEU A 112 -3.67 4.11 4.30
C LEU A 112 -2.84 5.36 4.58
N SER A 113 -1.65 5.48 3.95
CA SER A 113 -0.81 6.68 4.08
C SER A 113 -1.53 7.96 3.62
N THR A 114 -2.51 7.84 2.73
CA THR A 114 -3.36 8.97 2.28
C THR A 114 -4.15 9.61 3.42
N PHE A 115 -4.49 8.86 4.48
CA PHE A 115 -5.34 9.35 5.56
C PHE A 115 -4.61 10.33 6.48
N ALA A 116 -3.32 10.11 6.70
CA ALA A 116 -2.52 10.87 7.65
C ALA A 116 -1.03 10.87 7.28
N PRO A 117 -0.64 11.46 6.14
CA PRO A 117 0.76 11.43 5.69
C PRO A 117 1.73 12.06 6.69
N ASP A 118 1.28 13.07 7.44
CA ASP A 118 2.03 13.70 8.53
C ASP A 118 2.31 12.75 9.70
N VAL A 119 1.35 11.89 10.04
CA VAL A 119 1.51 10.89 11.12
C VAL A 119 2.39 9.74 10.66
N PHE A 120 2.25 9.29 9.41
CA PHE A 120 3.16 8.33 8.79
C PHE A 120 4.60 8.84 8.81
N ALA A 121 4.84 10.11 8.44
CA ALA A 121 6.17 10.71 8.50
C ALA A 121 6.76 10.74 9.93
N ARG A 122 5.95 11.03 10.95
CA ARG A 122 6.37 10.97 12.35
C ARG A 122 6.71 9.55 12.80
N ARG A 123 5.89 8.58 12.40
CA ARG A 123 6.10 7.16 12.67
C ARG A 123 7.42 6.69 12.03
N ASP A 124 7.67 7.07 10.78
CA ASP A 124 8.91 6.73 10.07
C ASP A 124 10.14 7.39 10.71
N ALA A 125 10.03 8.66 11.13
CA ALA A 125 11.10 9.35 11.84
C ALA A 125 11.44 8.68 13.18
N ALA A 126 10.42 8.27 13.94
CA ALA A 126 10.61 7.55 15.19
C ALA A 126 11.29 6.19 14.97
N TRP A 127 10.92 5.46 13.91
CA TRP A 127 11.60 4.22 13.52
C TRP A 127 13.08 4.46 13.23
N ALA A 128 13.37 5.45 12.38
CA ALA A 128 14.73 5.77 11.96
C ALA A 128 15.63 6.21 13.13
N SER A 129 15.08 6.87 14.15
CA SER A 129 15.82 7.29 15.34
C SER A 129 15.85 6.26 16.48
N GLY A 130 15.17 5.12 16.35
CA GLY A 130 14.99 4.14 17.42
C GLY A 130 14.13 4.65 18.59
N ASP A 131 13.25 5.62 18.34
CA ASP A 131 12.33 6.16 19.35
C ASP A 131 11.14 5.18 19.54
N PRO A 132 10.86 4.72 20.77
CA PRO A 132 9.76 3.81 21.04
C PRO A 132 8.37 4.40 20.70
N ALA A 133 8.24 5.71 20.49
CA ALA A 133 7.02 6.32 19.97
C ALA A 133 6.56 5.71 18.63
N PHE A 134 7.46 5.08 17.88
CA PHE A 134 7.12 4.31 16.69
C PHE A 134 5.98 3.31 16.95
N TYR A 135 6.05 2.52 18.02
CA TYR A 135 5.12 1.43 18.27
C TYR A 135 3.70 1.94 18.50
N GLU A 136 3.53 2.93 19.37
CA GLU A 136 2.22 3.53 19.64
C GLU A 136 1.63 4.19 18.39
N LEU A 137 2.45 4.93 17.63
CA LEU A 137 1.99 5.54 16.37
C LEU A 137 1.59 4.46 15.35
N ASN A 138 2.40 3.41 15.22
CA ASN A 138 2.14 2.31 14.31
C ASN A 138 0.86 1.56 14.70
N ASP A 139 0.59 1.35 15.99
CA ASP A 139 -0.62 0.66 16.46
C ASP A 139 -1.89 1.44 16.13
N TRP A 140 -1.91 2.76 16.35
CA TRP A 140 -3.07 3.58 15.99
C TRP A 140 -3.27 3.68 14.48
N LEU A 141 -2.18 3.80 13.71
CA LEU A 141 -2.25 3.74 12.24
C LEU A 141 -2.74 2.36 11.78
N GLN A 142 -2.27 1.28 12.39
CA GLN A 142 -2.68 -0.08 12.06
C GLN A 142 -4.16 -0.31 12.42
N TYR A 143 -4.65 0.27 13.52
CA TYR A 143 -6.07 0.25 13.85
C TYR A 143 -6.92 0.97 12.80
N LEU A 144 -6.46 2.13 12.31
CA LEU A 144 -7.10 2.82 11.18
C LEU A 144 -7.10 1.94 9.92
N GLY A 145 -6.01 1.23 9.64
CA GLY A 145 -5.90 0.26 8.55
C GLY A 145 -6.95 -0.83 8.64
N PHE A 146 -7.01 -1.54 9.78
CA PHE A 146 -7.98 -2.60 10.03
C PHE A 146 -9.42 -2.13 9.90
N LEU A 147 -9.74 -0.95 10.44
CA LEU A 147 -11.07 -0.38 10.30
C LEU A 147 -11.40 -0.09 8.84
N THR A 148 -10.51 0.58 8.11
CA THR A 148 -10.86 1.21 6.83
C THR A 148 -10.71 0.29 5.62
N PHE A 149 -9.88 -0.75 5.72
CA PHE A 149 -9.67 -1.76 4.68
C PHE A 149 -10.47 -3.05 4.92
N ARG A 150 -11.39 -3.08 5.90
CA ARG A 150 -12.35 -4.18 6.08
C ARG A 150 -13.26 -4.37 4.85
N SER A 151 -13.80 -5.57 4.65
CA SER A 151 -14.71 -5.83 3.52
C SER A 151 -15.93 -4.89 3.51
N PRO A 152 -16.40 -4.42 2.33
CA PRO A 152 -15.72 -4.52 1.04
C PRO A 152 -14.52 -3.58 0.97
N VAL A 153 -13.35 -4.10 0.60
CA VAL A 153 -12.08 -3.36 0.62
C VAL A 153 -12.15 -2.04 -0.16
N PRO A 154 -12.74 -1.95 -1.37
CA PRO A 154 -12.75 -0.71 -2.16
C PRO A 154 -13.44 0.48 -1.48
N ALA A 155 -14.23 0.25 -0.41
CA ALA A 155 -14.86 1.31 0.37
C ALA A 155 -13.87 2.10 1.25
N TYR A 156 -12.61 1.68 1.34
CA TYR A 156 -11.55 2.46 2.02
C TYR A 156 -11.46 3.89 1.47
N LYS A 157 -11.77 4.10 0.18
CA LYS A 157 -11.78 5.43 -0.45
C LYS A 157 -12.77 6.38 0.23
N HIS A 158 -13.94 5.87 0.64
CA HIS A 158 -14.91 6.65 1.38
C HIS A 158 -14.41 6.94 2.79
N SER A 159 -13.83 5.94 3.47
CA SER A 159 -13.18 6.17 4.78
C SER A 159 -12.07 7.23 4.69
N ALA A 160 -11.26 7.22 3.63
CA ALA A 160 -10.21 8.21 3.41
C ALA A 160 -10.80 9.61 3.28
N ALA A 161 -11.86 9.76 2.47
CA ALA A 161 -12.53 11.04 2.29
C ALA A 161 -13.20 11.52 3.59
N MET A 162 -13.87 10.63 4.34
CA MET A 162 -14.44 10.93 5.67
C MET A 162 -13.35 11.41 6.64
N PHE A 163 -12.21 10.72 6.70
CA PHE A 163 -11.12 11.03 7.61
C PHE A 163 -10.42 12.35 7.24
N LEU A 164 -10.14 12.57 5.95
CA LEU A 164 -9.57 13.82 5.46
C LEU A 164 -10.50 15.02 5.71
N LYS A 165 -11.82 14.85 5.54
CA LYS A 165 -12.83 15.86 5.87
C LYS A 165 -12.87 16.14 7.38
N LEU A 166 -12.86 15.10 8.22
CA LEU A 166 -12.78 15.24 9.67
C LEU A 166 -11.53 16.01 10.12
N ARG A 167 -10.42 15.84 9.41
CA ARG A 167 -9.17 16.59 9.61
C ARG A 167 -9.14 17.94 8.89
N GLY A 168 -10.19 18.34 8.18
CA GLY A 168 -10.25 19.64 7.50
C GLY A 168 -9.35 19.79 6.28
N HIS A 169 -8.90 18.69 5.67
CA HIS A 169 -8.09 18.73 4.44
C HIS A 169 -8.94 18.84 3.16
N ILE A 170 -10.20 18.42 3.21
CA ILE A 170 -11.17 18.50 2.10
C ILE A 170 -12.55 18.87 2.63
N ASP A 171 -13.39 19.48 1.79
CA ASP A 171 -14.70 20.00 2.21
C ASP A 171 -15.82 18.93 2.25
N CYS A 172 -15.64 17.81 1.55
CA CYS A 172 -16.64 16.74 1.48
C CYS A 172 -15.99 15.36 1.40
N ASP A 173 -16.78 14.35 1.72
CA ASP A 173 -16.43 12.93 1.73
C ASP A 173 -16.99 12.17 0.52
N HIS A 174 -17.40 12.91 -0.52
CA HIS A 174 -17.90 12.32 -1.75
C HIS A 174 -16.80 11.53 -2.48
N THR A 175 -17.15 10.32 -2.92
CA THR A 175 -16.33 9.49 -3.81
C THR A 175 -17.09 9.25 -5.11
N HIS A 176 -16.44 8.60 -6.09
CA HIS A 176 -17.11 8.26 -7.35
C HIS A 176 -18.43 7.50 -7.07
N PRO A 177 -19.55 7.82 -7.75
CA PRO A 177 -20.87 7.27 -7.43
C PRO A 177 -20.98 5.73 -7.42
N GLN A 178 -20.12 5.05 -8.19
CA GLN A 178 -20.05 3.58 -8.23
C GLN A 178 -19.15 2.97 -7.14
N SER A 179 -18.46 3.79 -6.34
CA SER A 179 -17.66 3.28 -5.22
C SER A 179 -18.57 2.90 -4.06
N PRO A 180 -18.30 1.77 -3.38
CA PRO A 180 -19.04 1.44 -2.17
C PRO A 180 -18.77 2.47 -1.08
N LYS A 181 -19.80 2.76 -0.28
CA LYS A 181 -19.73 3.69 0.85
C LYS A 181 -19.59 2.95 2.17
N ARG A 182 -19.13 3.67 3.18
CA ARG A 182 -19.18 3.26 4.59
C ARG A 182 -20.40 3.86 5.29
N PRO A 183 -20.91 3.21 6.34
CA PRO A 183 -22.00 3.77 7.14
C PRO A 183 -21.52 4.96 7.98
N ASP A 184 -22.44 5.89 8.30
CA ASP A 184 -22.15 7.07 9.12
C ASP A 184 -21.64 6.72 10.53
N SER A 185 -21.95 5.52 11.03
CA SER A 185 -21.43 5.02 12.31
C SER A 185 -19.90 5.00 12.37
N ASP A 186 -19.21 4.86 11.23
CA ASP A 186 -17.75 4.91 11.17
C ASP A 186 -17.20 6.28 11.60
N LEU A 187 -17.95 7.38 11.42
CA LEU A 187 -17.49 8.74 11.74
C LEU A 187 -17.04 8.86 13.19
N ASN A 188 -17.77 8.27 14.14
CA ASN A 188 -17.43 8.35 15.56
C ASN A 188 -16.10 7.63 15.87
N ILE A 189 -15.86 6.49 15.23
CA ILE A 189 -14.62 5.72 15.39
C ILE A 189 -13.46 6.49 14.73
N LEU A 190 -13.67 6.98 13.51
CA LEU A 190 -12.68 7.78 12.77
C LEU A 190 -12.30 9.06 13.53
N LYS A 191 -13.28 9.76 14.10
CA LYS A 191 -13.04 10.93 14.96
C LYS A 191 -12.19 10.56 16.18
N SER A 192 -12.52 9.46 16.86
CA SER A 192 -11.75 8.99 18.02
C SER A 192 -10.30 8.65 17.65
N ILE A 193 -10.05 8.11 16.45
CA ILE A 193 -8.69 7.88 15.94
C ILE A 193 -8.00 9.22 15.63
N ALA A 194 -8.68 10.16 14.97
CA ALA A 194 -8.11 11.46 14.63
C ALA A 194 -7.67 12.26 15.88
N GLU A 195 -8.40 12.13 16.99
CA GLU A 195 -8.03 12.73 18.29
C GLU A 195 -6.72 12.17 18.88
N ARG A 196 -6.28 10.98 18.43
CA ARG A 196 -4.97 10.38 18.80
C ARG A 196 -3.82 10.90 17.94
N PHE A 197 -4.12 11.55 16.83
CA PHE A 197 -3.14 12.12 15.91
C PHE A 197 -3.08 13.63 16.15
N PRO A 198 -2.33 14.11 17.17
CA PRO A 198 -2.30 15.52 17.48
C PRO A 198 -1.83 16.28 16.24
N PHE A 199 -2.60 17.31 15.88
CA PHE A 199 -2.29 18.22 14.79
C PHE A 199 -0.92 18.83 15.05
N SER A 200 0.04 18.59 14.16
CA SER A 200 1.29 19.35 14.09
C SER A 200 1.14 20.51 13.10
N GLY A 201 0.05 21.26 13.24
CA GLY A 201 -0.14 22.53 12.54
C GLY A 201 0.30 23.66 13.44
N ALA A 202 1.59 24.01 13.38
CA ALA A 202 1.96 25.39 13.69
C ALA A 202 1.24 26.27 12.65
N ILE A 203 0.22 26.99 13.09
CA ILE A 203 -0.26 28.14 12.34
C ILE A 203 0.83 29.20 12.52
N SER A 204 1.69 29.36 11.52
CA SER A 204 2.44 30.61 11.33
C SER A 204 1.55 31.62 10.65
#